data_AF-A0A821H0Z4-F1
#
_entry.id   AF-A0A821H0Z4-F1
#
_cell.length_a   1.000
_cell.length_b   1.000
_cell.length_c   1.000
_cell.angle_alpha   90.00
_cell.angle_beta   90.00
_cell.angle_gamma   90.00
#
_symmetry.space_group_name_H-M   'P 1'
#
loop_
_entity.id
_entity.type
_entity.pdbx_description
1 polymer ?
#
loop_
_entity_poly.entity_id
_entity_poly.type
_entity_poly.pdbx_seq_one_letter_code
_entity_poly.pdbx_strand_id
1 'polypeptide(L)'
;MGYIDHNDKILKLASEPCSKFLNEIHEKVKPKNLEGVYPAFCILRDQSTQLKKERKEKLELLYSIDEFKFFDILDESDEILRHGKELNYTLGLAKPLDGGSMRWEIPLLIFKFIFCDQKFREIFRASSQSDDYPVVFEENFRPVTGIGGGCPLVRFIKHEYFIKNIKLNLSRELSKILLERFREKNTDIIDDNGEEYGSYEDFIKGESFDKENKIIELLKAKNQDMLNSFLLVKAWLSHELLYHVMSYRYRVEYGLSEKKGKEIAIPFRGKDLPSENSEFSHPDIMIGFTILSYLYRGLDLIQVKHGLIKLKSDPKQDRDSLLQKWVQENQNWINEQNQKENEQFPEWLTSFRTLDLEHEDKIKKVYFYLSRNFSFIDYYLSNFTFPNDTKCYEMKLTGNAHTLAGEGKTKGFSGTDDRNDTMPESVVPKRLPSQHGTN
;
A
#
# COMPACT_ATOMS: atom_id res chain seq x y z
N MET A 1 -15.61 -12.24 19.01
CA MET A 1 -14.32 -11.89 18.36
C MET A 1 -13.53 -13.14 18.04
N GLY A 2 -12.88 -13.20 16.88
CA GLY A 2 -11.88 -14.20 16.52
C GLY A 2 -10.57 -13.50 16.14
N TYR A 3 -9.44 -14.20 16.21
CA TYR A 3 -8.19 -13.67 15.68
C TYR A 3 -8.06 -14.10 14.23
N ILE A 4 -7.60 -13.22 13.36
CA ILE A 4 -7.12 -13.61 12.04
C ILE A 4 -5.60 -13.63 12.13
N ASP A 5 -4.98 -14.77 11.81
CA ASP A 5 -3.53 -14.87 11.74
C ASP A 5 -2.98 -14.24 10.45
N HIS A 6 -1.64 -14.14 10.36
CA HIS A 6 -0.94 -13.65 9.17
C HIS A 6 -1.20 -14.45 7.86
N ASN A 7 -1.92 -15.58 7.91
CA ASN A 7 -2.33 -16.38 6.74
C ASN A 7 -3.84 -16.27 6.47
N ASP A 8 -4.49 -15.24 7.00
CA ASP A 8 -5.94 -15.03 6.92
C ASP A 8 -6.80 -16.19 7.46
N LYS A 9 -6.26 -17.02 8.36
CA LYS A 9 -7.05 -18.07 9.03
C LYS A 9 -7.75 -17.52 10.26
N ILE A 10 -9.06 -17.78 10.35
CA ILE A 10 -9.85 -17.46 11.54
C ILE A 10 -9.52 -18.46 12.66
N LEU A 11 -8.83 -17.98 13.68
CA LEU A 11 -8.58 -18.70 14.92
C LEU A 11 -9.71 -18.36 15.92
N LYS A 12 -10.51 -19.37 16.26
CA LYS A 12 -11.45 -19.28 17.39
C LYS A 12 -10.63 -19.19 18.69
N LEU A 13 -11.06 -18.33 19.61
CA LEU A 13 -10.55 -18.30 20.99
C LEU A 13 -10.62 -19.72 21.58
N ALA A 14 -9.45 -20.31 21.82
CA ALA A 14 -9.38 -21.51 22.66
C ALA A 14 -9.76 -21.09 24.08
N SER A 15 -10.67 -21.84 24.71
CA SER A 15 -11.17 -21.59 26.06
C SER A 15 -10.16 -21.93 27.17
N GLU A 16 -8.92 -22.29 26.84
CA GLU A 16 -7.96 -22.79 27.83
C GLU A 16 -6.72 -21.90 28.01
N PRO A 17 -6.34 -21.58 29.26
CA PRO A 17 -5.14 -20.81 29.53
C PRO A 17 -3.88 -21.63 29.22
N CYS A 18 -2.98 -21.03 28.45
CA CYS A 18 -1.65 -21.54 28.08
C CYS A 18 -0.76 -21.86 29.30
N SER A 19 -0.97 -23.02 29.94
CA SER A 19 -0.25 -23.44 31.15
C SER A 19 1.05 -24.20 30.88
N LYS A 20 1.15 -24.88 29.73
CA LYS A 20 2.28 -25.76 29.40
C LYS A 20 3.61 -25.01 29.14
N PHE A 21 3.57 -23.89 28.44
CA PHE A 21 4.77 -23.13 28.06
C PHE A 21 5.48 -22.49 29.27
N LEU A 22 4.71 -22.01 30.26
CA LEU A 22 5.27 -21.40 31.47
C LEU A 22 5.95 -22.43 32.38
N ASN A 23 5.45 -23.67 32.40
CA ASN A 23 6.05 -24.74 33.20
C ASN A 23 7.40 -25.20 32.64
N GLU A 24 7.55 -25.25 31.30
CA GLU A 24 8.83 -25.61 30.66
C GLU A 24 9.94 -24.58 30.88
N ILE A 25 9.61 -23.29 31.01
CA ILE A 25 10.57 -22.24 31.35
C ILE A 25 11.01 -22.33 32.81
N HIS A 26 10.07 -22.68 33.71
CA HIS A 26 10.35 -22.83 35.13
C HIS A 26 11.32 -23.97 35.45
N GLU A 27 11.28 -25.08 34.69
CA GLU A 27 12.18 -26.22 34.92
C GLU A 27 13.60 -26.00 34.38
N LYS A 28 13.78 -25.13 33.38
CA LYS A 28 15.08 -24.96 32.67
C LYS A 28 16.02 -23.90 33.24
N VAL A 29 15.56 -23.03 34.14
CA VAL A 29 16.39 -21.92 34.66
C VAL A 29 16.52 -21.99 36.18
N LYS A 30 17.50 -22.75 36.67
CA LYS A 30 18.04 -22.52 38.03
C LYS A 30 19.03 -21.36 37.96
N PRO A 31 18.73 -20.19 38.56
CA PRO A 31 19.65 -19.05 38.49
C PRO A 31 20.94 -19.40 39.24
N LYS A 32 22.09 -19.27 38.56
CA LYS A 32 23.40 -19.24 39.22
C LYS A 32 23.46 -17.97 40.06
N ASN A 33 23.87 -18.08 41.33
CA ASN A 33 24.05 -16.96 42.25
C ASN A 33 25.01 -15.93 41.65
N LEU A 34 24.46 -14.88 41.06
CA LEU A 34 25.13 -13.62 40.78
C LEU A 34 24.56 -12.64 41.80
N GLU A 35 25.30 -12.40 42.89
CA GLU A 35 24.82 -11.73 44.11
C GLU A 35 24.19 -10.34 43.89
N GLY A 36 24.49 -9.66 42.78
CA GLY A 36 23.84 -8.40 42.41
C GLY A 36 22.61 -8.50 41.49
N VAL A 37 22.47 -9.61 40.75
CA VAL A 37 21.40 -9.77 39.73
C VAL A 37 20.14 -10.40 40.34
N TYR A 38 20.31 -11.26 41.35
CA TYR A 38 19.19 -11.96 41.99
C TYR A 38 18.20 -11.00 42.70
N PRO A 39 18.65 -9.97 43.46
CA PRO A 39 17.72 -9.01 44.05
C PRO A 39 16.94 -8.20 43.00
N ALA A 40 17.59 -7.77 41.93
CA ALA A 40 16.93 -7.06 40.82
C ALA A 40 15.91 -7.95 40.09
N PHE A 41 16.26 -9.23 39.88
CA PHE A 41 15.35 -10.24 39.32
C PHE A 41 14.11 -10.44 40.21
N CYS A 42 14.28 -10.55 41.53
CA CYS A 42 13.17 -10.66 42.47
C CYS A 42 12.24 -9.44 42.41
N ILE A 43 12.79 -8.22 42.40
CA ILE A 43 11.99 -6.98 42.28
C ILE A 43 11.20 -6.96 40.97
N LEU A 44 11.85 -7.25 39.84
CA LEU A 44 11.19 -7.27 38.52
C LEU A 44 10.12 -8.37 38.43
N ARG A 45 10.37 -9.55 39.01
CA ARG A 45 9.41 -10.65 39.08
C ARG A 45 8.20 -10.27 39.93
N ASP A 46 8.42 -9.67 41.09
CA ASP A 46 7.35 -9.33 42.03
C ASP A 46 6.49 -8.19 41.44
N GLN A 47 7.12 -7.18 40.81
CA GLN A 47 6.42 -6.17 40.01
C GLN A 47 5.62 -6.78 38.85
N SER A 48 6.20 -7.73 38.11
CA SER A 48 5.51 -8.44 37.03
C SER A 48 4.31 -9.25 37.55
N THR A 49 4.46 -9.90 38.70
CA THR A 49 3.40 -10.69 39.35
C THR A 49 2.27 -9.78 39.84
N GLN A 50 2.61 -8.65 40.45
CA GLN A 50 1.64 -7.64 40.88
C GLN A 50 0.88 -7.07 39.67
N LEU A 51 1.59 -6.66 38.62
CA LEU A 51 0.97 -6.18 37.38
C LEU A 51 0.07 -7.23 36.71
N LYS A 52 0.46 -8.51 36.78
CA LYS A 52 -0.36 -9.62 36.28
C LYS A 52 -1.63 -9.80 37.10
N LYS A 53 -1.55 -9.67 38.43
CA LYS A 53 -2.70 -9.73 39.34
C LYS A 53 -3.63 -8.54 39.10
N GLU A 54 -3.10 -7.33 39.05
CA GLU A 54 -3.88 -6.12 38.73
C GLU A 54 -4.55 -6.21 37.35
N ARG A 55 -3.85 -6.73 36.34
CA ARG A 55 -4.43 -6.97 35.01
C ARG A 55 -5.55 -8.01 35.07
N LYS A 56 -5.38 -9.08 35.84
CA LYS A 56 -6.40 -10.11 36.02
C LYS A 56 -7.64 -9.53 36.71
N GLU A 57 -7.46 -8.76 37.78
CA GLU A 57 -8.56 -8.07 38.49
C GLU A 57 -9.29 -7.08 37.56
N LYS A 58 -8.55 -6.30 36.76
CA LYS A 58 -9.14 -5.40 35.76
C LYS A 58 -9.90 -6.15 34.67
N LEU A 59 -9.38 -7.29 34.20
CA LEU A 59 -10.07 -8.13 33.22
C LEU A 59 -11.32 -8.78 33.81
N GLU A 60 -11.26 -9.28 35.05
CA GLU A 60 -12.43 -9.81 35.76
C GLU A 60 -13.51 -8.72 35.93
N LEU A 61 -13.12 -7.50 36.29
CA LEU A 61 -14.04 -6.36 36.34
C LEU A 61 -14.61 -6.04 34.95
N LEU A 62 -13.78 -6.06 33.90
CA LEU A 62 -14.24 -5.84 32.52
C LEU A 62 -15.23 -6.92 32.08
N TYR A 63 -14.99 -8.20 32.41
CA TYR A 63 -15.93 -9.28 32.11
C TYR A 63 -17.22 -9.17 32.92
N SER A 64 -17.19 -8.60 34.13
CA SER A 64 -18.42 -8.33 34.89
C SER A 64 -19.34 -7.31 34.20
N ILE A 65 -18.83 -6.51 33.23
CA ILE A 65 -19.67 -5.63 32.41
C ILE A 65 -20.65 -6.45 31.56
N ASP A 66 -20.29 -7.66 31.13
CA ASP A 66 -21.18 -8.53 30.36
C ASP A 66 -22.36 -9.07 31.18
N GLU A 67 -22.29 -9.00 32.52
CA GLU A 67 -23.40 -9.31 33.40
C GLU A 67 -24.48 -8.21 33.39
N PHE A 68 -24.12 -6.99 33.01
CA PHE A 68 -25.08 -5.90 32.85
C PHE A 68 -25.85 -6.06 31.54
N LYS A 69 -27.17 -5.82 31.58
CA LYS A 69 -27.94 -5.64 30.36
C LYS A 69 -27.62 -4.28 29.76
N PHE A 70 -26.75 -4.25 28.76
CA PHE A 70 -26.45 -3.06 27.98
C PHE A 70 -26.95 -3.20 26.52
N PHE A 71 -27.10 -2.05 25.87
CA PHE A 71 -27.25 -1.95 24.42
C PHE A 71 -26.16 -1.03 23.89
N ASP A 72 -25.50 -1.44 22.82
CA ASP A 72 -24.60 -0.57 22.08
C ASP A 72 -25.44 0.37 21.21
N ILE A 73 -25.16 1.68 21.29
CA ILE A 73 -25.84 2.71 20.51
C ILE A 73 -24.87 3.25 19.47
N LEU A 74 -25.21 3.11 18.20
CA LEU A 74 -24.45 3.61 17.06
C LEU A 74 -25.12 4.86 16.47
N ASP A 75 -24.41 5.98 16.53
CA ASP A 75 -24.74 7.19 15.74
C ASP A 75 -24.20 7.03 14.32
N GLU A 76 -24.90 7.57 13.32
CA GLU A 76 -24.61 7.39 11.88
C GLU A 76 -24.39 5.92 11.50
N SER A 77 -25.32 5.05 11.93
CA SER A 77 -25.16 3.60 11.85
C SER A 77 -24.97 3.07 10.41
N ASP A 78 -25.48 3.76 9.40
CA ASP A 78 -25.31 3.44 7.98
C ASP A 78 -23.88 3.72 7.45
N GLU A 79 -23.14 4.63 8.09
CA GLU A 79 -21.74 4.90 7.80
C GLU A 79 -20.80 4.02 8.64
N ILE A 80 -21.16 3.72 9.90
CA ILE A 80 -20.39 2.81 10.77
C ILE A 80 -20.48 1.36 10.27
N LEU A 81 -21.70 0.91 9.92
CA LEU A 81 -21.96 -0.46 9.45
C LEU A 81 -21.85 -0.59 7.92
N ARG A 82 -21.26 0.40 7.25
CA ARG A 82 -21.05 0.38 5.81
C ARG A 82 -20.23 -0.84 5.39
N HIS A 83 -20.72 -1.57 4.39
CA HIS A 83 -19.96 -2.61 3.72
C HIS A 83 -18.65 -2.03 3.12
N GLY A 84 -17.52 -2.72 3.32
CA GLY A 84 -16.21 -2.25 2.87
C GLY A 84 -15.43 -1.41 3.89
N LYS A 85 -15.96 -1.24 5.12
CA LYS A 85 -15.18 -0.81 6.29
C LYS A 85 -15.03 -1.96 7.26
N GLU A 86 -13.86 -2.03 7.87
CA GLU A 86 -13.55 -2.98 8.94
C GLU A 86 -12.69 -2.27 9.99
N LEU A 87 -13.08 -2.42 11.25
CA LEU A 87 -12.25 -2.04 12.38
C LEU A 87 -11.14 -3.07 12.51
N ASN A 88 -9.90 -2.61 12.51
CA ASN A 88 -8.73 -3.45 12.58
C ASN A 88 -7.83 -2.99 13.73
N TYR A 89 -7.54 -3.91 14.65
CA TYR A 89 -6.58 -3.72 15.72
C TYR A 89 -5.46 -4.74 15.58
N THR A 90 -4.26 -4.25 15.27
CA THR A 90 -3.08 -5.09 15.05
C THR A 90 -2.52 -5.59 16.39
N LEU A 91 -2.07 -6.85 16.40
CA LEU A 91 -1.53 -7.53 17.57
C LEU A 91 -0.27 -8.32 17.21
N GLY A 92 0.68 -8.35 18.15
CA GLY A 92 1.95 -9.07 17.97
C GLY A 92 3.03 -8.23 17.29
N LEU A 93 4.07 -8.91 16.82
CA LEU A 93 5.22 -8.24 16.21
C LEU A 93 4.94 -7.80 14.78
N ALA A 94 5.47 -6.65 14.39
CA ALA A 94 5.45 -6.21 13.00
C ALA A 94 6.41 -7.07 12.15
N LYS A 95 5.94 -7.49 10.98
CA LYS A 95 6.65 -8.31 10.00
C LYS A 95 6.64 -7.63 8.63
N PRO A 96 7.65 -7.87 7.79
CA PRO A 96 7.60 -7.43 6.40
C PRO A 96 6.48 -8.16 5.65
N LEU A 97 5.91 -7.52 4.62
CA LEU A 97 5.00 -8.18 3.70
C LEU A 97 5.70 -9.35 2.99
N ASP A 98 4.93 -10.40 2.71
CA ASP A 98 5.39 -11.50 1.88
C ASP A 98 5.75 -11.01 0.46
N GLY A 99 6.79 -11.58 -0.15
CA GLY A 99 7.39 -11.08 -1.38
C GLY A 99 8.37 -9.91 -1.20
N GLY A 100 8.52 -9.36 0.01
CA GLY A 100 9.53 -8.36 0.34
C GLY A 100 9.45 -7.11 -0.54
N SER A 101 10.61 -6.62 -1.03
CA SER A 101 10.67 -5.40 -1.85
C SER A 101 10.01 -5.54 -3.21
N MET A 102 9.86 -6.76 -3.73
CA MET A 102 9.20 -7.00 -5.02
C MET A 102 7.75 -6.46 -5.02
N ARG A 103 7.08 -6.44 -3.86
CA ARG A 103 5.72 -5.90 -3.71
C ARG A 103 5.58 -4.44 -4.13
N TRP A 104 6.63 -3.62 -3.99
CA TRP A 104 6.63 -2.25 -4.49
C TRP A 104 7.49 -2.06 -5.74
N GLU A 105 8.54 -2.85 -5.95
CA GLU A 105 9.34 -2.80 -7.18
C GLU A 105 8.51 -3.12 -8.44
N ILE A 106 7.64 -4.15 -8.37
CA ILE A 106 6.82 -4.56 -9.52
C ILE A 106 5.82 -3.48 -9.92
N PRO A 107 4.98 -2.92 -9.03
CA PRO A 107 4.11 -1.81 -9.42
C PRO A 107 4.89 -0.56 -9.84
N LEU A 108 6.02 -0.23 -9.21
CA LEU A 108 6.87 0.89 -9.68
C LEU A 108 7.35 0.65 -11.11
N LEU A 109 7.77 -0.58 -11.45
CA LEU A 109 8.13 -0.96 -12.82
C LEU A 109 6.95 -0.80 -13.79
N ILE A 110 5.76 -1.26 -13.40
CA ILE A 110 4.53 -1.12 -14.20
C ILE A 110 4.20 0.37 -14.44
N PHE A 111 4.20 1.17 -13.38
CA PHE A 111 3.93 2.61 -13.48
C PHE A 111 5.00 3.35 -14.30
N LYS A 112 6.25 2.90 -14.25
CA LYS A 112 7.30 3.43 -15.11
C LYS A 112 6.97 3.23 -16.59
N PHE A 113 6.48 2.05 -16.99
CA PHE A 113 6.00 1.85 -18.36
C PHE A 113 4.83 2.79 -18.70
N ILE A 114 3.83 2.87 -17.82
CA ILE A 114 2.64 3.69 -18.05
C ILE A 114 2.97 5.18 -18.22
N PHE A 115 3.86 5.72 -17.37
CA PHE A 115 4.10 7.16 -17.32
C PHE A 115 5.36 7.64 -18.05
N CYS A 116 6.36 6.78 -18.23
CA CYS A 116 7.64 7.16 -18.84
C CYS A 116 7.81 6.62 -20.27
N ASP A 117 7.07 5.59 -20.70
CA ASP A 117 7.12 5.13 -22.09
C ASP A 117 6.25 6.03 -23.00
N GLN A 118 6.86 6.51 -24.07
CA GLN A 118 6.22 7.35 -25.07
C GLN A 118 5.05 6.65 -25.77
N LYS A 119 5.11 5.33 -25.97
CA LYS A 119 4.03 4.56 -26.62
C LYS A 119 2.73 4.65 -25.83
N PHE A 120 2.79 4.53 -24.49
CA PHE A 120 1.60 4.64 -23.64
C PHE A 120 1.04 6.06 -23.64
N ARG A 121 1.91 7.09 -23.67
CA ARG A 121 1.46 8.49 -23.79
C ARG A 121 0.66 8.73 -25.07
N GLU A 122 1.13 8.19 -26.20
CA GLU A 122 0.43 8.30 -27.48
C GLU A 122 -0.91 7.55 -27.46
N ILE A 123 -0.94 6.35 -26.88
CA ILE A 123 -2.17 5.57 -26.68
C ILE A 123 -3.19 6.38 -25.85
N PHE A 124 -2.78 6.96 -24.73
CA PHE A 124 -3.67 7.76 -23.89
C PHE A 124 -4.16 9.03 -24.58
N ARG A 125 -3.26 9.77 -25.25
CA ARG A 125 -3.62 10.99 -25.98
C ARG A 125 -4.67 10.70 -27.05
N ALA A 126 -4.45 9.68 -27.89
CA ALA A 126 -5.40 9.29 -28.93
C ALA A 126 -6.75 8.84 -28.34
N SER A 127 -6.72 8.04 -27.27
CA SER A 127 -7.95 7.46 -26.68
C SER A 127 -8.77 8.49 -25.91
N SER A 128 -8.12 9.49 -25.29
CA SER A 128 -8.79 10.56 -24.55
C SER A 128 -9.63 11.51 -25.43
N GLN A 129 -9.35 11.54 -26.74
CA GLN A 129 -10.07 12.33 -27.74
C GLN A 129 -11.20 11.56 -28.42
N SER A 130 -11.36 10.27 -28.12
CA SER A 130 -12.44 9.47 -28.69
C SER A 130 -13.78 9.80 -28.03
N ASP A 131 -14.87 9.75 -28.80
CA ASP A 131 -16.24 10.05 -28.34
C ASP A 131 -16.70 9.17 -27.17
N ASP A 132 -16.06 8.01 -26.98
CA ASP A 132 -16.40 7.03 -25.98
C ASP A 132 -15.69 7.24 -24.62
N TYR A 133 -14.79 8.23 -24.54
CA TYR A 133 -14.03 8.63 -23.35
C TYR A 133 -13.56 7.45 -22.46
N PRO A 134 -12.79 6.48 -23.01
CA PRO A 134 -12.38 5.29 -22.27
C PRO A 134 -11.34 5.58 -21.16
N VAL A 135 -10.68 6.73 -21.22
CA VAL A 135 -9.61 7.16 -20.32
C VAL A 135 -9.62 8.67 -20.15
N VAL A 136 -9.39 9.15 -18.92
CA VAL A 136 -9.04 10.55 -18.64
C VAL A 136 -7.53 10.67 -18.77
N PHE A 137 -7.07 11.65 -19.54
CA PHE A 137 -5.64 11.93 -19.72
C PHE A 137 -5.40 13.44 -19.67
N GLU A 138 -4.67 13.89 -18.65
CA GLU A 138 -4.23 15.28 -18.52
C GLU A 138 -2.71 15.34 -18.58
N GLU A 139 -2.20 15.68 -19.75
CA GLU A 139 -0.77 15.63 -20.03
C GLU A 139 0.05 16.59 -19.15
N ASN A 140 -0.49 17.78 -18.91
CA ASN A 140 0.16 18.83 -18.13
C ASN A 140 -0.47 18.97 -16.73
N PHE A 141 -0.77 17.84 -16.09
CA PHE A 141 -1.36 17.83 -14.75
C PHE A 141 -0.47 18.57 -13.75
N ARG A 142 -1.07 19.50 -13.00
CA ARG A 142 -0.41 20.27 -11.95
C ARG A 142 -1.15 20.07 -10.61
N PRO A 143 -0.46 19.66 -9.53
CA PRO A 143 -1.04 19.63 -8.20
C PRO A 143 -1.26 21.05 -7.66
N VAL A 144 -1.85 21.14 -6.46
CA VAL A 144 -2.12 22.42 -5.77
C VAL A 144 -0.88 23.30 -5.61
N THR A 145 0.32 22.72 -5.51
CA THR A 145 1.58 23.50 -5.45
C THR A 145 1.90 24.24 -6.76
N GLY A 146 1.23 23.91 -7.87
CA GLY A 146 1.45 24.49 -9.20
C GLY A 146 2.68 23.96 -9.94
N ILE A 147 3.50 23.12 -9.30
CA ILE A 147 4.76 22.61 -9.86
C ILE A 147 4.48 21.56 -10.94
N GLY A 148 4.99 21.82 -12.14
CA GLY A 148 4.90 20.92 -13.30
C GLY A 148 6.02 19.87 -13.34
N GLY A 149 6.36 19.42 -14.55
CA GLY A 149 7.50 18.50 -14.76
C GLY A 149 7.33 17.09 -14.20
N GLY A 150 6.10 16.70 -13.88
CA GLY A 150 5.77 15.38 -13.36
C GLY A 150 5.07 14.48 -14.37
N CYS A 151 4.57 13.35 -13.87
CA CYS A 151 3.73 12.45 -14.65
C CYS A 151 2.37 13.09 -14.99
N PRO A 152 1.78 12.72 -16.14
CA PRO A 152 0.42 13.12 -16.48
C PRO A 152 -0.59 12.46 -15.54
N LEU A 153 -1.77 13.06 -15.38
CA LEU A 153 -2.88 12.38 -14.71
C LEU A 153 -3.56 11.44 -15.70
N VAL A 154 -3.70 10.18 -15.31
CA VAL A 154 -4.31 9.12 -16.13
C VAL A 154 -5.36 8.43 -15.27
N ARG A 155 -6.58 8.27 -15.77
CA ARG A 155 -7.62 7.49 -15.10
C ARG A 155 -8.39 6.62 -16.08
N PHE A 156 -8.43 5.31 -15.85
CA PHE A 156 -9.21 4.40 -16.68
C PHE A 156 -10.70 4.52 -16.35
N ILE A 157 -11.52 4.68 -17.39
CA ILE A 157 -12.98 4.70 -17.26
C ILE A 157 -13.53 3.35 -17.68
N LYS A 158 -13.09 2.82 -18.82
CA LYS A 158 -13.61 1.57 -19.39
C LYS A 158 -12.69 0.38 -19.14
N HIS A 159 -13.26 -0.70 -18.63
CA HIS A 159 -12.57 -1.97 -18.40
C HIS A 159 -12.04 -2.58 -19.70
N GLU A 160 -12.86 -2.63 -20.76
CA GLU A 160 -12.43 -3.19 -22.05
C GLU A 160 -11.21 -2.48 -22.65
N TYR A 161 -11.11 -1.16 -22.44
CA TYR A 161 -9.97 -0.37 -22.88
C TYR A 161 -8.68 -0.82 -22.18
N PHE A 162 -8.74 -1.03 -20.87
CA PHE A 162 -7.61 -1.57 -20.12
C PHE A 162 -7.17 -2.93 -20.67
N ILE A 163 -8.10 -3.85 -20.87
CA ILE A 163 -7.78 -5.20 -21.38
C ILE A 163 -7.13 -5.13 -22.77
N LYS A 164 -7.76 -4.42 -23.72
CA LYS A 164 -7.35 -4.42 -25.13
C LYS A 164 -6.09 -3.59 -25.39
N ASN A 165 -5.95 -2.44 -24.73
CA ASN A 165 -4.90 -1.45 -25.07
C ASN A 165 -3.74 -1.44 -24.07
N ILE A 166 -3.98 -1.83 -22.82
CA ILE A 166 -2.99 -1.67 -21.74
C ILE A 166 -2.44 -3.03 -21.30
N LYS A 167 -3.30 -3.94 -20.85
CA LYS A 167 -2.91 -5.26 -20.29
C LYS A 167 -2.05 -6.06 -21.27
N LEU A 168 -2.45 -6.16 -22.54
CA LEU A 168 -1.73 -6.95 -23.55
C LEU A 168 -0.31 -6.42 -23.80
N ASN A 169 -0.16 -5.11 -23.96
CA ASN A 169 1.14 -4.49 -24.20
C ASN A 169 2.06 -4.62 -22.97
N LEU A 170 1.52 -4.37 -21.77
CA LEU A 170 2.28 -4.53 -20.53
C LEU A 170 2.71 -5.99 -20.30
N SER A 171 1.82 -6.96 -20.56
CA SER A 171 2.12 -8.38 -20.34
C SER A 171 3.35 -8.82 -21.15
N ARG A 172 3.42 -8.40 -22.42
CA ARG A 172 4.53 -8.70 -23.33
C ARG A 172 5.84 -8.06 -22.92
N GLU A 173 5.82 -6.80 -22.49
CA GLU A 173 7.06 -6.10 -22.13
C GLU A 173 7.58 -6.55 -20.75
N LEU A 174 6.67 -6.77 -19.79
CA LEU A 174 7.04 -7.25 -18.46
C LEU A 174 7.53 -8.70 -18.49
N SER A 175 6.94 -9.58 -19.31
CA SER A 175 7.43 -10.95 -19.45
C SER A 175 8.89 -10.97 -19.92
N LYS A 176 9.24 -10.21 -20.96
CA LYS A 176 10.63 -10.07 -21.45
C LYS A 176 11.58 -9.59 -20.36
N ILE A 177 11.21 -8.53 -19.64
CA ILE A 177 12.07 -7.94 -18.59
C ILE A 177 12.30 -8.91 -17.44
N LEU A 178 11.26 -9.63 -17.02
CA LEU A 178 11.41 -10.64 -15.98
C LEU A 178 12.30 -11.80 -16.46
N LEU A 179 12.11 -12.29 -17.69
CA LEU A 179 12.97 -13.32 -18.27
C LEU A 179 14.44 -12.87 -18.32
N GLU A 180 14.71 -11.65 -18.76
CA GLU A 180 16.05 -11.05 -18.75
C GLU A 180 16.62 -10.93 -17.33
N ARG A 181 15.82 -10.44 -16.37
CA ARG A 181 16.21 -10.31 -14.95
C ARG A 181 16.65 -11.64 -14.36
N PHE A 182 15.96 -12.72 -14.70
CA PHE A 182 16.25 -14.07 -14.20
C PHE A 182 17.13 -14.92 -15.13
N ARG A 183 17.60 -14.34 -16.25
CA ARG A 183 18.40 -15.02 -17.29
C ARG A 183 17.74 -16.29 -17.83
N GLU A 184 16.40 -16.29 -17.86
CA GLU A 184 15.62 -17.37 -18.44
C GLU A 184 15.61 -17.21 -19.96
N LYS A 185 16.00 -18.27 -20.67
CA LYS A 185 16.15 -18.24 -22.13
C LYS A 185 14.90 -18.70 -22.85
N ASN A 186 14.12 -19.56 -22.19
CA ASN A 186 12.90 -20.10 -22.78
C ASN A 186 11.76 -19.11 -22.55
N THR A 187 11.02 -18.80 -23.61
CA THR A 187 9.77 -18.02 -23.53
C THR A 187 8.62 -18.87 -23.02
N ASP A 188 8.76 -20.19 -23.13
CA ASP A 188 7.76 -21.17 -22.74
C ASP A 188 8.13 -21.82 -21.41
N ILE A 189 7.09 -22.15 -20.64
CA ILE A 189 7.22 -22.82 -19.35
C ILE A 189 7.19 -24.31 -19.62
N ILE A 190 8.36 -24.92 -19.55
CA ILE A 190 8.58 -26.33 -19.88
C ILE A 190 9.10 -27.05 -18.64
N ASP A 191 8.61 -28.26 -18.38
CA ASP A 191 9.15 -29.10 -17.31
C ASP A 191 10.37 -29.93 -17.75
N ASP A 192 10.95 -30.69 -16.80
CA ASP A 192 12.13 -31.52 -17.05
C ASP A 192 11.87 -32.67 -18.05
N ASN A 193 10.61 -33.03 -18.31
CA ASN A 193 10.22 -34.05 -19.29
C ASN A 193 9.97 -33.46 -20.68
N GLY A 194 10.06 -32.14 -20.84
CA GLY A 194 9.79 -31.44 -22.10
C GLY A 194 8.30 -31.14 -22.32
N GLU A 195 7.44 -31.30 -21.31
CA GLU A 195 6.02 -30.93 -21.43
C GLU A 195 5.86 -29.41 -21.31
N GLU A 196 5.08 -28.83 -22.22
CA GLU A 196 4.83 -27.38 -22.29
C GLU A 196 3.53 -26.99 -21.57
N TYR A 197 3.65 -25.98 -20.69
CA TYR A 197 2.55 -25.48 -19.87
C TYR A 197 2.01 -24.12 -20.33
N GLY A 198 2.51 -23.59 -21.44
CA GLY A 198 2.22 -22.27 -22.00
C GLY A 198 3.38 -21.29 -21.81
N SER A 199 3.26 -20.07 -22.33
CA SER A 199 4.33 -19.08 -22.20
C SER A 199 4.27 -18.30 -20.88
N TYR A 200 5.39 -17.68 -20.51
CA TYR A 200 5.42 -16.75 -19.37
C TYR A 200 4.50 -15.54 -19.58
N GLU A 201 4.29 -15.11 -20.82
CA GLU A 201 3.33 -14.06 -21.16
C GLU A 201 1.88 -14.52 -20.92
N ASP A 202 1.54 -15.75 -21.34
CA ASP A 202 0.19 -16.32 -21.15
C ASP A 202 -0.13 -16.52 -19.66
N PHE A 203 0.87 -16.94 -18.88
CA PHE A 203 0.73 -17.05 -17.42
C PHE A 203 0.38 -15.71 -16.77
N ILE A 204 1.11 -14.64 -17.15
CA ILE A 204 0.86 -13.28 -16.68
C ILE A 204 -0.51 -12.77 -17.13
N LYS A 205 -0.95 -13.08 -18.36
CA LYS A 205 -2.28 -12.71 -18.89
C LYS A 205 -3.44 -13.45 -18.24
N GLY A 206 -3.15 -14.53 -17.50
CA GLY A 206 -4.18 -15.38 -16.90
C GLY A 206 -4.79 -16.37 -17.88
N GLU A 207 -4.11 -16.67 -19.00
CA GLU A 207 -4.58 -17.58 -20.04
C GLU A 207 -4.23 -19.06 -19.73
N SER A 208 -3.36 -19.30 -18.74
CA SER A 208 -2.89 -20.65 -18.35
C SER A 208 -3.59 -21.20 -17.09
N PHE A 209 -4.89 -20.93 -16.89
CA PHE A 209 -5.60 -21.27 -15.64
C PHE A 209 -5.58 -22.76 -15.30
N ASP A 210 -5.82 -23.63 -16.29
CA ASP A 210 -5.90 -25.08 -16.09
C ASP A 210 -4.59 -25.71 -15.59
N LYS A 211 -3.46 -25.04 -15.85
CA LYS A 211 -2.10 -25.51 -15.57
C LYS A 211 -1.42 -24.71 -14.45
N GLU A 212 -2.13 -23.79 -13.81
CA GLU A 212 -1.57 -22.78 -12.90
C GLU A 212 -0.81 -23.37 -11.72
N ASN A 213 -1.40 -24.36 -11.03
CA ASN A 213 -0.74 -25.02 -9.90
C ASN A 213 0.60 -25.64 -10.30
N LYS A 214 0.67 -26.24 -11.50
CA LYS A 214 1.90 -26.86 -11.98
C LYS A 214 2.94 -25.82 -12.39
N ILE A 215 2.53 -24.72 -13.02
CA ILE A 215 3.40 -23.58 -13.33
C ILE A 215 4.00 -22.99 -12.04
N ILE A 216 3.17 -22.81 -10.99
CA ILE A 216 3.62 -22.31 -9.68
C ILE A 216 4.70 -23.21 -9.10
N GLU A 217 4.50 -24.53 -9.10
CA GLU A 217 5.50 -25.50 -8.62
C GLU A 217 6.81 -25.45 -9.43
N LEU A 218 6.73 -25.34 -10.76
CA LEU A 218 7.91 -25.23 -11.63
C LEU A 218 8.70 -23.93 -11.37
N LEU A 219 8.00 -22.81 -11.25
CA LEU A 219 8.61 -21.52 -10.93
C LEU A 219 9.25 -21.53 -9.54
N LYS A 220 8.56 -22.11 -8.56
CA LYS A 220 9.06 -22.28 -7.19
C LYS A 220 10.36 -23.10 -7.17
N ALA A 221 10.40 -24.20 -7.93
CA ALA A 221 11.57 -25.06 -8.05
C ALA A 221 12.76 -24.35 -8.72
N LYS A 222 12.49 -23.45 -9.69
CA LYS A 222 13.52 -22.63 -10.34
C LYS A 222 14.09 -21.57 -9.39
N ASN A 223 13.23 -20.68 -8.88
CA ASN A 223 13.63 -19.57 -8.01
C ASN A 223 12.40 -18.92 -7.34
N GLN A 224 12.41 -18.80 -6.02
CA GLN A 224 11.33 -18.18 -5.26
C GLN A 224 11.07 -16.71 -5.65
N ASP A 225 12.12 -15.93 -5.95
CA ASP A 225 11.98 -14.53 -6.36
C ASP A 225 11.39 -14.41 -7.77
N MET A 226 11.69 -15.38 -8.64
CA MET A 226 11.08 -15.49 -9.96
C MET A 226 9.59 -15.76 -9.83
N LEU A 227 9.20 -16.76 -9.03
CA LEU A 227 7.80 -17.03 -8.72
C LEU A 227 7.09 -15.77 -8.20
N ASN A 228 7.64 -15.13 -7.16
CA ASN A 228 7.07 -13.94 -6.56
C ASN A 228 6.90 -12.80 -7.59
N SER A 229 7.89 -12.57 -8.45
CA SER A 229 7.82 -11.53 -9.48
C SER A 229 6.73 -11.81 -10.51
N PHE A 230 6.62 -13.03 -11.01
CA PHE A 230 5.59 -13.41 -11.99
C PHE A 230 4.19 -13.39 -11.37
N LEU A 231 4.02 -13.87 -10.14
CA LEU A 231 2.74 -13.80 -9.41
C LEU A 231 2.31 -12.35 -9.14
N LEU A 232 3.24 -11.47 -8.77
CA LEU A 232 2.92 -10.05 -8.58
C LEU A 232 2.52 -9.40 -9.90
N VAL A 233 3.26 -9.59 -10.99
CA VAL A 233 2.86 -9.04 -12.29
C VAL A 233 1.49 -9.58 -12.72
N LYS A 234 1.24 -10.88 -12.52
CA LYS A 234 -0.08 -11.49 -12.76
C LYS A 234 -1.17 -10.87 -11.89
N ALA A 235 -0.92 -10.61 -10.60
CA ALA A 235 -1.87 -9.94 -9.72
C ALA A 235 -2.21 -8.54 -10.23
N TRP A 236 -1.20 -7.76 -10.63
CA TRP A 236 -1.39 -6.41 -11.13
C TRP A 236 -2.14 -6.34 -12.47
N LEU A 237 -1.91 -7.30 -13.36
CA LEU A 237 -2.50 -7.29 -14.70
C LEU A 237 -3.77 -8.13 -14.84
N SER A 238 -3.75 -9.37 -14.36
CA SER A 238 -4.83 -10.35 -14.59
C SER A 238 -5.83 -10.44 -13.45
N HIS A 239 -5.41 -10.16 -12.22
CA HIS A 239 -6.34 -9.84 -11.13
C HIS A 239 -6.65 -8.34 -11.06
N GLU A 240 -6.24 -7.59 -12.09
CA GLU A 240 -6.71 -6.25 -12.40
C GLU A 240 -6.46 -5.19 -11.32
N LEU A 241 -5.49 -5.40 -10.42
CA LEU A 241 -5.14 -4.40 -9.42
C LEU A 241 -4.73 -3.07 -10.07
N LEU A 242 -4.05 -3.13 -11.23
CA LEU A 242 -3.70 -1.93 -12.00
C LEU A 242 -4.93 -1.18 -12.49
N TYR A 243 -5.92 -1.88 -13.06
CA TYR A 243 -7.16 -1.24 -13.50
C TYR A 243 -7.91 -0.63 -12.32
N HIS A 244 -8.02 -1.40 -11.23
CA HIS A 244 -8.64 -0.94 -10.00
C HIS A 244 -8.01 0.38 -9.53
N VAL A 245 -6.70 0.43 -9.27
CA VAL A 245 -6.07 1.65 -8.74
C VAL A 245 -6.11 2.82 -9.73
N MET A 246 -6.00 2.54 -11.03
CA MET A 246 -6.04 3.58 -12.08
C MET A 246 -7.46 4.05 -12.40
N SER A 247 -8.52 3.39 -11.91
CA SER A 247 -9.91 3.82 -12.12
C SER A 247 -10.39 4.83 -11.06
N TYR A 248 -9.72 4.87 -9.91
CA TYR A 248 -10.08 5.72 -8.78
C TYR A 248 -9.67 7.18 -9.01
N ARG A 249 -10.39 8.07 -8.34
CA ARG A 249 -10.22 9.51 -8.39
C ARG A 249 -9.27 9.98 -7.28
N TYR A 250 -8.10 10.44 -7.72
CA TYR A 250 -7.12 11.08 -6.86
C TYR A 250 -7.74 12.29 -6.13
N ARG A 251 -7.45 12.42 -4.83
CA ARG A 251 -7.96 13.44 -3.89
C ARG A 251 -9.48 13.47 -3.73
N VAL A 252 -10.18 12.43 -4.17
CA VAL A 252 -11.62 12.24 -3.88
C VAL A 252 -11.84 10.90 -3.18
N GLU A 253 -11.15 9.86 -3.63
CA GLU A 253 -11.30 8.50 -3.09
C GLU A 253 -10.03 8.03 -2.38
N TYR A 254 -8.86 8.54 -2.78
CA TYR A 254 -7.58 8.27 -2.15
C TYR A 254 -6.65 9.47 -2.22
N GLY A 255 -5.66 9.50 -1.33
CA GLY A 255 -4.58 10.47 -1.37
C GLY A 255 -3.69 10.37 -0.15
N LEU A 256 -2.73 11.29 -0.04
CA LEU A 256 -1.89 11.40 1.14
C LEU A 256 -2.55 12.33 2.16
N SER A 257 -2.35 12.03 3.43
CA SER A 257 -2.72 12.95 4.50
C SER A 257 -1.84 14.20 4.48
N GLU A 258 -2.42 15.35 4.79
CA GLU A 258 -1.65 16.57 5.09
C GLU A 258 -1.15 16.58 6.54
N LYS A 259 -1.71 15.73 7.41
CA LYS A 259 -1.25 15.58 8.79
C LYS A 259 0.00 14.72 8.84
N LYS A 260 0.95 15.14 9.69
CA LYS A 260 2.18 14.40 9.94
C LYS A 260 1.84 13.06 10.61
N GLY A 261 2.30 11.95 10.02
CA GLY A 261 2.22 10.64 10.66
C GLY A 261 2.35 9.45 9.72
N LYS A 262 1.60 9.44 8.60
CA LYS A 262 1.62 8.34 7.62
C LYS A 262 2.06 8.84 6.26
N GLU A 263 3.07 8.20 5.68
CA GLU A 263 3.53 8.49 4.32
C GLU A 263 2.87 7.59 3.27
N ILE A 264 1.84 6.84 3.65
CA ILE A 264 1.05 5.97 2.76
C ILE A 264 -0.27 6.62 2.36
N ALA A 265 -0.81 6.22 1.21
CA ALA A 265 -2.12 6.67 0.77
C ALA A 265 -3.22 6.11 1.68
N ILE A 266 -4.19 6.98 1.99
CA ILE A 266 -5.36 6.67 2.81
C ILE A 266 -6.65 6.95 2.03
N PRO A 267 -7.77 6.31 2.43
CA PRO A 267 -9.08 6.59 1.84
C PRO A 267 -9.53 8.02 2.13
N PHE A 268 -10.21 8.63 1.16
CA PHE A 268 -10.86 9.93 1.32
C PHE A 268 -12.37 9.77 1.45
N ARG A 269 -13.00 10.60 2.28
CA ARG A 269 -14.46 10.62 2.47
C ARG A 269 -15.16 11.50 1.44
N GLY A 270 -14.39 12.35 0.77
CA GLY A 270 -14.85 13.27 -0.24
C GLY A 270 -13.67 14.05 -0.80
N LYS A 271 -13.96 15.05 -1.62
CA LYS A 271 -12.93 15.90 -2.22
C LYS A 271 -12.09 16.55 -1.12
N ASP A 272 -10.79 16.29 -1.15
CA ASP A 272 -9.79 16.86 -0.25
C ASP A 272 -10.04 16.58 1.24
N LEU A 273 -10.81 15.52 1.55
CA LEU A 273 -11.19 15.17 2.91
C LEU A 273 -10.67 13.76 3.29
N PRO A 274 -9.43 13.65 3.81
CA PRO A 274 -8.85 12.37 4.21
C PRO A 274 -9.58 11.72 5.39
N SER A 275 -9.66 10.39 5.38
CA SER A 275 -10.05 9.58 6.54
C SER A 275 -8.81 9.14 7.30
N GLU A 276 -8.25 10.03 8.13
CA GLU A 276 -6.94 9.89 8.79
C GLU A 276 -6.70 8.58 9.54
N ASN A 277 -7.76 8.03 10.14
CA ASN A 277 -7.70 6.80 10.92
C ASN A 277 -7.94 5.54 10.08
N SER A 278 -8.13 5.69 8.77
CA SER A 278 -8.41 4.58 7.85
C SER A 278 -7.18 4.25 7.01
N GLU A 279 -7.06 2.98 6.67
CA GLU A 279 -6.06 2.45 5.74
C GLU A 279 -6.75 1.53 4.75
N PHE A 280 -6.14 1.33 3.59
CA PHE A 280 -6.60 0.32 2.64
C PHE A 280 -6.23 -1.07 3.18
N SER A 281 -7.20 -1.99 3.22
CA SER A 281 -7.00 -3.33 3.74
C SER A 281 -6.08 -4.19 2.87
N HIS A 282 -6.15 -4.02 1.54
CA HIS A 282 -5.32 -4.76 0.61
C HIS A 282 -3.98 -4.05 0.41
N PRO A 283 -2.83 -4.67 0.75
CA PRO A 283 -1.52 -4.01 0.73
C PRO A 283 -1.11 -3.54 -0.66
N ASP A 284 -1.39 -4.31 -1.71
CA ASP A 284 -1.02 -3.89 -3.08
C ASP A 284 -1.84 -2.69 -3.57
N ILE A 285 -3.11 -2.57 -3.15
CA ILE A 285 -3.95 -1.40 -3.47
C ILE A 285 -3.40 -0.17 -2.74
N MET A 286 -3.04 -0.31 -1.46
CA MET A 286 -2.38 0.74 -0.69
C MET A 286 -1.07 1.19 -1.37
N ILE A 287 -0.23 0.24 -1.81
CA ILE A 287 1.02 0.53 -2.51
C ILE A 287 0.74 1.29 -3.81
N GLY A 288 -0.21 0.82 -4.63
CA GLY A 288 -0.59 1.49 -5.88
C GLY A 288 -1.05 2.92 -5.67
N PHE A 289 -1.98 3.14 -4.74
CA PHE A 289 -2.44 4.48 -4.41
C PHE A 289 -1.34 5.36 -3.82
N THR A 290 -0.41 4.79 -3.05
CA THR A 290 0.74 5.52 -2.52
C THR A 290 1.63 6.00 -3.67
N ILE A 291 2.00 5.12 -4.61
CA ILE A 291 2.79 5.50 -5.78
C ILE A 291 2.09 6.61 -6.56
N LEU A 292 0.82 6.41 -6.94
CA LEU A 292 0.05 7.41 -7.69
C LEU A 292 -0.04 8.75 -6.96
N SER A 293 -0.28 8.73 -5.65
CA SER A 293 -0.36 9.96 -4.85
C SER A 293 0.95 10.74 -4.87
N TYR A 294 2.10 10.08 -4.78
CA TYR A 294 3.40 10.74 -4.88
C TYR A 294 3.70 11.21 -6.31
N LEU A 295 3.34 10.46 -7.35
CA LEU A 295 3.50 10.89 -8.74
C LEU A 295 2.67 12.15 -9.07
N TYR A 296 1.47 12.24 -8.50
CA TYR A 296 0.57 13.37 -8.71
C TYR A 296 0.91 14.56 -7.83
N ARG A 297 1.18 14.35 -6.53
CA ARG A 297 1.52 15.43 -5.58
C ARG A 297 2.96 15.93 -5.73
N GLY A 298 3.90 15.02 -5.96
CA GLY A 298 5.32 15.22 -5.72
C GLY A 298 5.74 14.97 -4.27
N LEU A 299 7.06 14.84 -4.09
CA LEU A 299 7.73 14.93 -2.79
C LEU A 299 7.58 16.33 -2.23
N ASP A 300 7.48 16.48 -0.91
CA ASP A 300 7.61 17.80 -0.28
C ASP A 300 9.08 18.21 -0.11
N LEU A 301 9.31 19.46 0.30
CA LEU A 301 10.67 20.03 0.44
C LEU A 301 11.53 19.24 1.45
N ILE A 302 10.93 18.75 2.53
CA ILE A 302 11.63 17.98 3.58
C ILE A 302 11.99 16.60 3.02
N GLN A 303 11.06 15.95 2.32
CA GLN A 303 11.27 14.66 1.68
C GLN A 303 12.36 14.73 0.61
N VAL A 304 12.40 15.81 -0.20
CA VAL A 304 13.49 16.07 -1.15
C VAL A 304 14.84 16.18 -0.41
N LYS A 305 14.92 16.99 0.65
CA LYS A 305 16.16 17.15 1.42
C LYS A 305 16.62 15.80 2.02
N HIS A 306 15.70 15.04 2.62
CA HIS A 306 16.01 13.71 3.18
C HIS A 306 16.49 12.73 2.12
N GLY A 307 15.82 12.69 0.95
CA GLY A 307 16.23 11.85 -0.18
C GLY A 307 17.66 12.15 -0.64
N LEU A 308 18.00 13.42 -0.79
CA LEU A 308 19.35 13.85 -1.18
C LEU A 308 20.42 13.53 -0.12
N ILE A 309 20.10 13.74 1.17
CA ILE A 309 21.00 13.39 2.28
C ILE A 309 21.28 11.89 2.29
N LYS A 310 20.23 11.07 2.14
CA LYS A 310 20.37 9.62 2.09
C LYS A 310 21.21 9.18 0.91
N LEU A 311 20.95 9.72 -0.28
CA LEU A 311 21.74 9.44 -1.48
C LEU A 311 23.22 9.83 -1.33
N LYS A 312 23.50 11.00 -0.72
CA LYS A 312 24.88 11.43 -0.43
C LYS A 312 25.59 10.50 0.57
N SER A 313 24.85 9.91 1.50
CA SER A 313 25.39 9.04 2.54
C SER A 313 25.56 7.58 2.10
N ASP A 314 24.90 7.15 1.02
CA ASP A 314 24.91 5.74 0.59
C ASP A 314 26.17 5.42 -0.23
N PRO A 315 27.11 4.60 0.27
CA PRO A 315 28.32 4.25 -0.46
C PRO A 315 28.09 3.24 -1.59
N LYS A 316 26.93 2.56 -1.61
CA LYS A 316 26.61 1.53 -2.62
C LYS A 316 26.09 2.13 -3.93
N GLN A 317 25.64 3.38 -3.91
CA GLN A 317 25.03 4.03 -5.05
C GLN A 317 25.97 5.06 -5.68
N ASP A 318 25.96 5.12 -7.01
CA ASP A 318 26.61 6.22 -7.73
C ASP A 318 25.70 7.46 -7.68
N ARG A 319 25.91 8.24 -6.62
CA ARG A 319 25.13 9.45 -6.32
C ARG A 319 25.10 10.47 -7.45
N ASP A 320 26.22 10.68 -8.14
CA ASP A 320 26.32 11.72 -9.18
C ASP A 320 25.63 11.23 -10.45
N SER A 321 25.83 9.95 -10.82
CA SER A 321 25.13 9.34 -11.95
C SER A 321 23.61 9.32 -11.76
N LEU A 322 23.11 9.04 -10.56
CA LEU A 322 21.67 9.07 -10.27
C LEU A 322 21.10 10.50 -10.33
N LEU A 323 21.79 11.49 -9.75
CA LEU A 323 21.37 12.88 -9.84
C LEU A 323 21.32 13.36 -11.30
N GLN A 324 22.35 13.06 -12.09
CA GLN A 324 22.41 13.39 -13.51
C GLN A 324 21.28 12.73 -14.30
N LYS A 325 20.97 11.46 -14.00
CA LYS A 325 19.83 10.75 -14.58
C LYS A 325 18.51 11.46 -14.27
N TRP A 326 18.25 11.84 -13.03
CA TRP A 326 17.02 12.55 -12.65
C TRP A 326 16.89 13.91 -13.36
N VAL A 327 18.00 14.65 -13.46
CA VAL A 327 18.06 15.91 -14.22
C VAL A 327 17.76 15.69 -15.69
N GLN A 328 18.35 14.66 -16.30
CA GLN A 328 18.15 14.32 -17.71
C GLN A 328 16.70 13.93 -18.00
N GLU A 329 16.08 13.12 -17.12
CA GLU A 329 14.68 12.74 -17.24
C GLU A 329 13.71 13.93 -17.15
N ASN A 330 14.07 14.97 -16.39
CA ASN A 330 13.28 16.20 -16.22
C ASN A 330 13.78 17.39 -17.09
N GLN A 331 14.68 17.16 -18.04
CA GLN A 331 15.37 18.24 -18.77
C GLN A 331 14.42 19.20 -19.50
N ASN A 332 13.35 18.68 -20.12
CA ASN A 332 12.36 19.51 -20.83
C ASN A 332 11.70 20.53 -19.89
N TRP A 333 11.30 20.08 -18.69
CA TRP A 333 10.72 20.95 -17.67
C TRP A 333 11.72 21.99 -17.17
N ILE A 334 12.94 21.56 -16.86
CA ILE A 334 14.00 22.46 -16.37
C ILE A 334 14.29 23.55 -17.40
N ASN A 335 14.43 23.19 -18.68
CA ASN A 335 14.69 24.13 -19.77
C ASN A 335 13.53 25.13 -19.95
N GLU A 336 12.28 24.66 -19.90
CA GLU A 336 11.10 25.52 -20.01
C GLU A 336 11.06 26.58 -18.89
N GLN A 337 11.37 26.17 -17.65
CA GLN A 337 11.33 27.11 -16.52
C GLN A 337 12.50 28.09 -16.54
N ASN A 338 13.71 27.62 -16.86
CA ASN A 338 14.88 28.50 -16.99
C ASN A 338 14.70 29.54 -18.09
N GLN A 339 14.07 29.17 -19.22
CA GLN A 339 13.71 30.12 -20.28
C GLN A 339 12.70 31.17 -19.80
N LYS A 340 11.69 30.77 -19.00
CA LYS A 340 10.68 31.69 -18.46
C LYS A 340 11.26 32.69 -17.46
N GLU A 341 12.21 32.25 -16.63
CA GLU A 341 12.85 33.07 -15.61
C GLU A 341 14.10 33.81 -16.13
N ASN A 342 14.47 33.60 -17.40
CA ASN A 342 15.70 34.10 -18.02
C ASN A 342 16.96 33.71 -17.22
N GLU A 343 16.94 32.50 -16.65
CA GLU A 343 18.06 31.91 -15.91
C GLU A 343 18.83 30.90 -16.78
N GLN A 344 20.10 30.69 -16.46
CA GLN A 344 20.90 29.61 -17.04
C GLN A 344 20.72 28.31 -16.24
N PHE A 345 21.00 27.17 -16.87
CA PHE A 345 20.97 25.88 -16.19
C PHE A 345 21.93 25.88 -14.98
N PRO A 346 21.48 25.47 -13.79
CA PRO A 346 22.34 25.42 -12.61
C PRO A 346 23.35 24.27 -12.71
N GLU A 347 24.58 24.55 -13.13
CA GLU A 347 25.64 23.53 -13.26
C GLU A 347 25.92 22.78 -11.95
N TRP A 348 25.67 23.41 -10.79
CA TRP A 348 25.80 22.78 -9.48
C TRP A 348 24.80 21.64 -9.23
N LEU A 349 23.77 21.48 -10.07
CA LEU A 349 22.77 20.40 -9.99
C LEU A 349 23.27 19.08 -10.61
N THR A 350 24.54 19.00 -11.02
CA THR A 350 25.11 17.82 -11.71
C THR A 350 26.01 16.95 -10.84
N SER A 351 26.39 17.41 -9.64
CA SER A 351 27.25 16.67 -8.72
C SER A 351 27.02 17.03 -7.27
N PHE A 352 27.10 16.04 -6.38
CA PHE A 352 27.09 16.23 -4.93
C PHE A 352 28.32 16.97 -4.37
N ARG A 353 29.35 17.20 -5.19
CA ARG A 353 30.49 18.06 -4.83
C ARG A 353 30.13 19.54 -4.85
N THR A 354 29.23 19.94 -5.75
CA THR A 354 28.83 21.34 -6.00
C THR A 354 27.44 21.65 -5.44
N LEU A 355 26.60 20.62 -5.29
CA LEU A 355 25.34 20.68 -4.57
C LEU A 355 25.58 20.71 -3.05
N ASP A 356 25.45 21.91 -2.48
CA ASP A 356 25.43 22.11 -1.04
C ASP A 356 24.02 21.86 -0.49
N LEU A 357 23.90 20.87 0.40
CA LEU A 357 22.62 20.45 0.98
C LEU A 357 22.18 21.33 2.17
N GLU A 358 23.07 22.17 2.70
CA GLU A 358 22.73 23.15 3.74
C GLU A 358 22.22 24.47 3.15
N HIS A 359 22.49 24.71 1.86
CA HIS A 359 22.01 25.91 1.18
C HIS A 359 20.52 25.79 0.81
N GLU A 360 19.65 26.45 1.57
CA GLU A 360 18.19 26.35 1.42
C GLU A 360 17.70 26.66 -0.01
N ASP A 361 18.21 27.70 -0.67
CA ASP A 361 17.71 28.05 -2.00
C ASP A 361 18.11 27.04 -3.09
N LYS A 362 19.26 26.37 -2.95
CA LYS A 362 19.62 25.25 -3.83
C LYS A 362 18.63 24.11 -3.63
N ILE A 363 18.29 23.77 -2.40
CA ILE A 363 17.29 22.74 -2.09
C ILE A 363 15.91 23.12 -2.61
N LYS A 364 15.48 24.39 -2.50
CA LYS A 364 14.23 24.88 -3.09
C LYS A 364 14.24 24.75 -4.62
N LYS A 365 15.36 25.06 -5.28
CA LYS A 365 15.52 24.83 -6.73
C LYS A 365 15.48 23.34 -7.09
N VAL A 366 16.15 22.47 -6.33
CA VAL A 366 16.05 21.01 -6.55
C VAL A 366 14.61 20.51 -6.37
N TYR A 367 13.92 20.97 -5.33
CA TYR A 367 12.51 20.68 -5.11
C TYR A 367 11.65 21.11 -6.30
N PHE A 368 11.83 22.33 -6.80
CA PHE A 368 11.07 22.81 -7.95
C PHE A 368 11.33 22.01 -9.25
N TYR A 369 12.57 21.58 -9.49
CA TYR A 369 12.92 20.83 -10.70
C TYR A 369 12.62 19.34 -10.63
N LEU A 370 12.82 18.70 -9.48
CA LEU A 370 12.88 17.25 -9.35
C LEU A 370 11.84 16.64 -8.39
N SER A 371 11.08 17.43 -7.62
CA SER A 371 10.09 16.87 -6.65
C SER A 371 9.04 15.96 -7.29
N ARG A 372 8.78 16.14 -8.59
CA ARG A 372 7.85 15.33 -9.39
C ARG A 372 8.53 14.38 -10.38
N ASN A 373 9.86 14.27 -10.35
CA ASN A 373 10.58 13.31 -11.18
C ASN A 373 10.26 11.88 -10.72
N PHE A 374 9.89 11.02 -11.67
CA PHE A 374 9.49 9.63 -11.38
C PHE A 374 10.58 8.86 -10.63
N SER A 375 11.82 8.89 -11.14
CA SER A 375 12.93 8.13 -10.56
C SER A 375 13.32 8.62 -9.16
N PHE A 376 13.18 9.91 -8.88
CA PHE A 376 13.43 10.43 -7.53
C PHE A 376 12.31 10.03 -6.57
N ILE A 377 11.05 10.04 -7.02
CA ILE A 377 9.91 9.53 -6.23
C ILE A 377 10.08 8.04 -5.94
N ASP A 378 10.39 7.22 -6.96
CA ASP A 378 10.71 5.79 -6.81
C ASP A 378 11.81 5.60 -5.75
N TYR A 379 12.93 6.32 -5.89
CA TYR A 379 14.02 6.27 -4.93
C TYR A 379 13.57 6.60 -3.50
N TYR A 380 12.79 7.67 -3.32
CA TYR A 380 12.30 8.06 -2.00
C TYR A 380 11.38 6.99 -1.40
N LEU A 381 10.38 6.55 -2.15
CA LEU A 381 9.41 5.55 -1.69
C LEU A 381 10.09 4.23 -1.32
N SER A 382 11.03 3.77 -2.14
CA SER A 382 11.76 2.52 -1.95
C SER A 382 12.72 2.54 -0.75
N ASN A 383 13.18 3.73 -0.31
CA ASN A 383 14.15 3.86 0.79
C ASN A 383 13.55 4.38 2.10
N PHE A 384 12.40 5.04 2.05
CA PHE A 384 11.77 5.67 3.23
C PHE A 384 10.37 5.14 3.46
N THR A 385 9.44 5.39 2.55
CA THR A 385 8.01 5.15 2.77
C THR A 385 7.70 3.66 2.91
N PHE A 386 8.01 2.84 1.90
CA PHE A 386 7.63 1.43 1.93
C PHE A 386 8.33 0.63 3.04
N PRO A 387 9.67 0.71 3.23
CA PRO A 387 10.31 -0.03 4.32
C PRO A 387 9.74 0.27 5.72
N ASN A 388 9.21 1.47 5.93
CA ASN A 388 8.66 1.89 7.22
C ASN A 388 7.17 1.57 7.38
N ASP A 389 6.39 1.72 6.32
CA ASP A 389 4.93 1.74 6.38
C ASP A 389 4.24 0.53 5.73
N THR A 390 4.97 -0.38 5.05
CA THR A 390 4.41 -1.64 4.50
C THR A 390 4.67 -2.83 5.42
N LYS A 391 4.13 -2.77 6.64
CA LYS A 391 4.27 -3.84 7.64
C LYS A 391 2.96 -4.60 7.81
N CYS A 392 3.03 -5.92 7.93
CA CYS A 392 1.95 -6.73 8.46
C CYS A 392 2.20 -7.06 9.94
N TYR A 393 1.18 -7.54 10.63
CA TYR A 393 1.27 -7.94 12.04
C TYR A 393 0.85 -9.40 12.16
N GLU A 394 1.37 -10.08 13.18
CA GLU A 394 1.14 -11.52 13.39
C GLU A 394 -0.33 -11.90 13.51
N MET A 395 -1.10 -11.01 14.14
CA MET A 395 -2.53 -11.17 14.33
C MET A 395 -3.21 -9.81 14.14
N LYS A 396 -4.48 -9.85 13.75
CA LYS A 396 -5.39 -8.70 13.81
C LYS A 396 -6.71 -9.12 14.45
N LEU A 397 -7.22 -8.26 15.34
CA LEU A 397 -8.60 -8.29 15.78
C LEU A 397 -9.40 -7.48 14.78
N THR A 398 -10.42 -8.09 14.21
CA THR A 398 -11.23 -7.42 13.19
C THR A 398 -12.70 -7.38 13.57
N GLY A 399 -13.37 -6.30 13.16
CA GLY A 399 -14.79 -6.07 13.40
C GLY A 399 -15.42 -5.44 12.15
N ASN A 400 -16.34 -6.16 11.53
CA ASN A 400 -17.15 -5.66 10.42
C ASN A 400 -18.60 -5.45 10.87
N ALA A 401 -19.44 -4.93 9.97
CA ALA A 401 -20.85 -4.68 10.24
C ALA A 401 -21.58 -5.87 10.86
N HIS A 402 -21.38 -7.08 10.31
CA HIS A 402 -22.02 -8.30 10.82
C HIS A 402 -21.55 -8.67 12.23
N THR A 403 -20.28 -8.45 12.54
CA THR A 403 -19.73 -8.74 13.87
C THR A 403 -20.24 -7.73 14.89
N LEU A 404 -20.31 -6.45 14.51
CA LEU A 404 -20.75 -5.35 15.37
C LEU A 404 -22.26 -5.37 15.64
N ALA A 405 -23.08 -5.84 14.69
CA ALA A 405 -24.54 -5.90 14.82
C ALA A 405 -25.07 -7.31 15.12
N GLY A 406 -24.22 -8.34 15.11
CA GLY A 406 -24.63 -9.74 15.12
C GLY A 406 -25.11 -10.30 16.46
N GLU A 407 -24.80 -9.62 17.58
CA GLU A 407 -25.13 -10.11 18.92
C GLU A 407 -26.52 -9.68 19.42
N GLY A 408 -27.31 -8.96 18.60
CA GLY A 408 -28.68 -8.55 18.93
C GLY A 408 -28.79 -7.52 20.07
N LYS A 409 -27.65 -7.00 20.55
CA LYS A 409 -27.54 -5.96 21.58
C LYS A 409 -27.22 -4.57 21.01
N THR A 410 -27.28 -4.40 19.69
CA THR A 410 -26.90 -3.15 19.01
C THR A 410 -28.14 -2.43 18.50
N LYS A 411 -28.23 -1.12 18.73
CA LYS A 411 -29.22 -0.21 18.14
C LYS A 411 -28.49 0.93 17.45
N GLY A 412 -29.00 1.35 16.30
CA GLY A 412 -28.41 2.44 15.53
C GLY A 412 -29.45 3.50 15.17
N PHE A 413 -28.99 4.71 14.93
CA PHE A 413 -29.76 5.74 14.24
C PHE A 413 -28.88 6.38 13.17
N SER A 414 -29.51 6.85 12.10
CA SER A 414 -28.86 7.60 11.03
C SER A 414 -29.84 8.62 10.46
N GLY A 415 -29.29 9.70 9.89
CA GLY A 415 -30.05 10.67 9.11
C GLY A 415 -30.45 10.17 7.71
N THR A 416 -29.83 9.10 7.21
CA THR A 416 -30.04 8.54 5.87
C THR A 416 -30.29 7.03 5.92
N ASP A 417 -31.02 6.50 4.94
CA ASP A 417 -31.32 5.06 4.81
C ASP A 417 -30.86 4.48 3.46
N ASP A 418 -29.89 5.15 2.82
CA ASP A 418 -29.43 4.86 1.45
C ASP A 418 -28.73 3.51 1.31
N ARG A 419 -28.37 2.86 2.43
CA ARG A 419 -27.52 1.64 2.44
C ARG A 419 -28.16 0.43 3.09
N ASN A 420 -29.46 0.49 3.37
CA ASN A 420 -30.19 -0.59 4.00
C ASN A 420 -29.98 -1.95 3.30
N ASP A 421 -29.96 -1.97 1.97
CA ASP A 421 -29.79 -3.19 1.17
C ASP A 421 -28.44 -3.90 1.38
N THR A 422 -27.46 -3.20 1.96
CA THR A 422 -26.10 -3.72 2.22
C THR A 422 -25.82 -3.95 3.69
N MET A 423 -26.80 -3.70 4.57
CA MET A 423 -26.66 -3.90 6.00
C MET A 423 -26.77 -5.40 6.37
N PRO A 424 -26.21 -5.82 7.52
CA PRO A 424 -26.43 -7.17 8.03
C PRO A 424 -27.93 -7.47 8.17
N GLU A 425 -28.35 -8.70 7.86
CA GLU A 425 -29.77 -9.13 7.97
C GLU A 425 -30.36 -8.93 9.38
N SER A 426 -29.52 -8.93 10.42
CA SER A 426 -29.95 -8.66 11.80
C SER A 426 -30.35 -7.20 12.05
N VAL A 427 -29.98 -6.29 11.16
CA VAL A 427 -30.31 -4.86 11.22
C VAL A 427 -31.64 -4.65 10.52
N VAL A 428 -32.67 -4.33 11.30
CA VAL A 428 -34.01 -4.03 10.78
C VAL A 428 -34.25 -2.52 10.85
N PRO A 429 -34.33 -1.81 9.71
CA PRO A 429 -34.61 -0.38 9.71
C PRO A 429 -36.01 -0.10 10.24
N LYS A 430 -36.16 0.97 11.02
CA LYS A 430 -37.45 1.46 11.49
C LYS A 430 -37.55 2.96 11.24
N ARG A 431 -38.32 3.35 10.22
CA ARG A 431 -38.62 4.75 9.91
C ARG A 431 -39.81 5.24 10.74
N LEU A 432 -39.73 6.46 11.26
CA LEU A 432 -40.89 7.11 11.88
C LEU A 432 -41.90 7.52 10.81
N PRO A 433 -43.21 7.61 11.12
CA PRO A 433 -44.23 8.09 10.18
C PRO A 433 -43.89 9.45 9.54
N SER A 434 -43.26 10.35 10.31
CA SER A 434 -42.82 11.67 9.85
C SER A 434 -41.64 11.66 8.88
N GLN A 435 -40.95 10.52 8.73
CA GLN A 435 -39.80 10.32 7.84
C GLN A 435 -40.18 9.56 6.57
N HIS A 436 -41.47 9.28 6.36
CA HIS A 436 -41.94 8.68 5.11
C HIS A 436 -41.92 9.73 4.00
N GLY A 437 -41.12 9.50 2.95
CA GLY A 437 -40.97 10.44 1.82
C GLY A 437 -39.78 11.40 1.92
N THR A 438 -39.03 11.37 3.01
CA THR A 438 -37.65 11.86 3.04
C THR A 438 -36.72 10.72 2.58
N ASN A 439 -35.60 11.05 1.93
CA ASN A 439 -34.60 10.05 1.50
C ASN A 439 -34.26 9.10 2.64
#